data_AF-A0A2G5TCT3-F1
#
_entry.id   AF-A0A2G5TCT3-F1
#
_cell.length_a   1.000
_cell.length_b   1.000
_cell.length_c   1.000
_cell.angle_alpha   90.00
_cell.angle_beta   90.00
_cell.angle_gamma   90.00
#
_symmetry.space_group_name_H-M   'P 1'
#
loop_
_entity.id
_entity.type
_entity.pdbx_description
1 polymer ?
#
loop_
_entity_poly.entity_id
_entity_poly.type
_entity_poly.pdbx_seq_one_letter_code
_entity_poly.pdbx_strand_id
1 'polypeptide(L)'
;MLSGDSNRFVPIVSIYFKLYFASCIIFQCVLLYLIFTKSPSVLSNLKFFLINTSFIQVLHACSVFFSQERIIPNTSSTAILHDGPCRIFGPNICFASHHFVLAFALGSGLAVASTVIFRHRTLRMGNFNGKRVVFIISSVYVPVVIMIILPFTVPWDFETVRLATYKDHPTYNFTIYEPIGGFASNDTFQFIFNTGLVAMSSYVIPVVTGILTKRTLKMINKNSVVSSKTKQQSKTLTYGLALQNILPAFSYVPPATAWIISQFGEVEVLWNGDVFQFYKISNEKYFRTPPDHIHKLPTTFGSSSNFLLCRAFSTCNLQFHDFQKDCAGYCNY
;
A
#
# COMPACT_ATOMS: atom_id res chain seq x y z
N MET A 1 -15.17 29.70 -1.03
CA MET A 1 -16.03 28.50 -0.91
C MET A 1 -15.14 27.30 -1.22
N LEU A 2 -14.82 26.33 -0.35
CA LEU A 2 -15.25 25.99 1.01
C LEU A 2 -14.17 26.35 2.05
N SER A 3 -14.51 27.18 3.04
CA SER A 3 -13.79 27.24 4.32
C SER A 3 -14.37 26.16 5.26
N GLY A 4 -14.46 24.92 4.76
CA GLY A 4 -14.77 23.77 5.59
C GLY A 4 -13.46 23.30 6.17
N ASP A 5 -13.33 23.36 7.50
CA ASP A 5 -12.18 22.93 8.29
C ASP A 5 -11.36 21.81 7.60
N SER A 6 -10.17 22.16 7.08
CA SER A 6 -9.28 21.23 6.38
C SER A 6 -8.90 20.02 7.23
N ASN A 7 -9.08 20.13 8.56
CA ASN A 7 -8.74 19.13 9.55
C ASN A 7 -9.96 18.32 10.03
N ARG A 8 -11.14 18.51 9.42
CA ARG A 8 -12.38 17.81 9.80
C ARG A 8 -12.26 16.28 9.83
N PHE A 9 -11.47 15.71 8.93
CA PHE A 9 -11.31 14.25 8.82
C PHE A 9 -10.18 13.68 9.70
N VAL A 10 -9.36 14.53 10.32
CA VAL A 10 -8.20 14.11 11.10
C VAL A 10 -8.58 13.17 12.25
N PRO A 11 -9.63 13.46 13.07
CA PRO A 11 -10.03 12.54 14.13
C PRO A 11 -10.48 11.17 13.61
N ILE A 12 -11.19 11.15 12.48
CA ILE A 12 -11.69 9.91 11.85
C ILE A 12 -10.51 9.07 11.35
N VAL A 13 -9.55 9.70 10.66
CA VAL A 13 -8.34 9.06 10.15
C VAL A 13 -7.47 8.54 11.30
N SER A 14 -7.34 9.28 12.40
CA SER A 14 -6.60 8.83 13.59
C SER A 14 -7.23 7.59 14.24
N ILE A 15 -8.57 7.56 14.36
CA ILE A 15 -9.30 6.37 14.85
C ILE A 15 -9.08 5.19 13.92
N TYR A 16 -9.15 5.41 12.60
CA TYR A 16 -8.87 4.38 11.60
C TYR A 16 -7.47 3.78 11.78
N PHE A 17 -6.42 4.59 11.93
CA PHE A 17 -5.05 4.08 12.14
C PHE A 17 -4.92 3.25 13.42
N LYS A 18 -5.59 3.64 14.51
CA LYS A 18 -5.62 2.86 15.77
C LYS A 18 -6.28 1.50 15.60
N LEU A 19 -7.45 1.47 14.95
CA LEU A 19 -8.19 0.23 14.67
C LEU A 19 -7.43 -0.68 13.69
N TYR A 20 -6.83 -0.10 12.66
CA TYR A 20 -5.97 -0.79 11.70
C TYR A 20 -4.79 -1.45 12.39
N PHE A 21 -4.07 -0.71 13.24
CA PHE A 21 -2.93 -1.21 13.97
C PHE A 21 -3.32 -2.36 14.90
N ALA A 22 -4.35 -2.17 15.74
CA ALA A 22 -4.82 -3.20 16.65
C ALA A 22 -5.24 -4.48 15.92
N SER A 23 -6.02 -4.34 14.84
CA SER A 23 -6.46 -5.48 14.02
C SER A 23 -5.27 -6.20 13.38
N CYS A 24 -4.32 -5.45 12.83
CA CYS A 24 -3.12 -6.03 12.21
C CYS A 24 -2.33 -6.86 13.23
N ILE A 25 -2.03 -6.30 14.42
CA ILE A 25 -1.30 -7.03 15.46
C ILE A 25 -2.04 -8.29 15.88
N ILE A 26 -3.35 -8.22 16.12
CA ILE A 26 -4.16 -9.38 16.52
C ILE A 26 -4.09 -10.47 15.44
N PHE A 27 -4.34 -10.13 14.17
CA PHE A 27 -4.31 -11.11 13.08
C PHE A 27 -2.92 -11.70 12.84
N GLN A 28 -1.85 -10.91 12.95
CA GLN A 28 -0.48 -11.40 12.82
C GLN A 28 -0.08 -12.31 13.97
N CYS A 29 -0.48 -11.99 15.21
CA CYS A 29 -0.26 -12.86 16.37
C CYS A 29 -1.00 -14.20 16.23
N VAL A 30 -2.27 -14.16 15.79
CA VAL A 30 -3.05 -15.39 15.51
C VAL A 30 -2.38 -16.21 14.41
N LEU A 31 -1.94 -15.57 13.32
CA LEU A 31 -1.26 -16.25 12.23
C LEU A 31 0.05 -16.92 12.69
N LEU A 32 0.88 -16.21 13.45
CA LEU A 32 2.11 -16.76 14.03
C LEU A 32 1.79 -17.95 14.95
N TYR A 33 0.80 -17.82 15.83
CA TYR A 33 0.36 -18.92 16.68
C TYR A 33 -0.04 -20.16 15.87
N LEU A 34 -0.82 -20.00 14.79
CA LEU A 34 -1.21 -21.10 13.91
C LEU A 34 -0.01 -21.73 13.17
N ILE A 35 0.95 -20.91 12.73
CA ILE A 35 2.17 -21.40 12.07
C ILE A 35 3.00 -22.27 13.02
N PHE A 36 3.13 -21.84 14.28
CA PHE A 36 3.90 -22.59 15.27
C PHE A 36 3.17 -23.87 15.74
N THR A 37 1.86 -23.80 15.98
CA THR A 37 1.13 -24.90 16.64
C THR A 37 0.44 -25.89 15.69
N LYS A 38 -0.04 -25.45 14.51
CA LYS A 38 -0.88 -26.27 13.62
C LYS A 38 -0.22 -26.67 12.31
N SER A 39 0.90 -26.04 11.94
CA SER A 39 1.53 -26.30 10.65
C SER A 39 2.37 -27.60 10.66
N PRO A 40 2.18 -28.53 9.70
CA PRO A 40 2.90 -29.79 9.65
C PRO A 40 4.40 -29.62 9.35
N SER A 41 5.23 -30.57 9.81
CA SER A 41 6.69 -30.57 9.61
C SER A 41 7.11 -30.59 8.14
N VAL A 42 6.30 -31.20 7.27
CA VAL A 42 6.51 -31.25 5.81
C VAL A 42 6.57 -29.85 5.18
N LEU A 43 5.96 -28.84 5.82
CA LEU A 43 5.95 -27.46 5.35
C LEU A 43 7.00 -26.57 6.06
N SER A 44 8.00 -27.16 6.75
CA SER A 44 8.99 -26.42 7.55
C SER A 44 9.63 -25.24 6.80
N ASN A 45 10.10 -25.46 5.56
CA ASN A 45 10.68 -24.38 4.75
C ASN A 45 9.67 -23.25 4.44
N LEU A 46 8.40 -23.59 4.21
CA LEU A 46 7.35 -22.60 3.97
C LEU A 46 7.04 -21.79 5.24
N LYS A 47 7.19 -22.38 6.43
CA LYS A 47 7.01 -21.66 7.71
C LYS A 47 7.97 -20.48 7.81
N PHE A 48 9.23 -20.63 7.40
CA PHE A 48 10.19 -19.53 7.43
C PHE A 48 9.75 -18.34 6.58
N PHE A 49 9.22 -18.59 5.37
CA PHE A 49 8.68 -17.53 4.51
C PHE A 49 7.44 -16.85 5.13
N LEU A 50 6.55 -17.62 5.76
CA LEU A 50 5.35 -17.07 6.41
C LEU A 50 5.67 -16.27 7.67
N ILE A 51 6.61 -16.74 8.50
CA ILE A 51 7.10 -16.01 9.68
C ILE A 51 7.76 -14.71 9.26
N ASN A 52 8.64 -14.76 8.26
CA ASN A 52 9.29 -13.59 7.68
C ASN A 52 8.27 -12.57 7.14
N THR A 53 7.23 -13.03 6.43
CA THR A 53 6.14 -12.18 5.95
C THR A 53 5.40 -11.51 7.10
N SER A 54 5.04 -12.27 8.14
CA SER A 54 4.32 -11.76 9.30
C SER A 54 5.15 -10.72 10.05
N PHE A 55 6.45 -10.96 10.21
CA PHE A 55 7.38 -10.05 10.88
C PHE A 55 7.48 -8.70 10.16
N ILE A 56 7.69 -8.70 8.84
CA ILE A 56 7.75 -7.44 8.07
C ILE A 56 6.40 -6.73 8.06
N GLN A 57 5.27 -7.46 8.02
CA GLN A 57 3.95 -6.84 8.09
C GLN A 57 3.69 -6.15 9.43
N VAL A 58 4.17 -6.72 10.53
CA VAL A 58 4.14 -6.07 11.85
C VAL A 58 5.00 -4.81 11.85
N LEU A 59 6.24 -4.87 11.33
CA LEU A 59 7.10 -3.68 11.23
C LEU A 59 6.44 -2.58 10.39
N HIS A 60 5.85 -2.94 9.25
CA HIS A 60 5.11 -2.00 8.42
C HIS A 60 3.94 -1.35 9.18
N ALA A 61 3.13 -2.15 9.88
CA ALA A 61 2.01 -1.64 10.67
C ALA A 61 2.47 -0.71 11.80
N CYS A 62 3.57 -1.04 12.49
CA CYS A 62 4.19 -0.19 13.49
C CYS A 62 4.62 1.15 12.90
N SER A 63 5.33 1.16 11.76
CA SER A 63 5.77 2.41 11.11
C SER A 63 4.60 3.26 10.63
N VAL A 64 3.55 2.65 10.08
CA VAL A 64 2.34 3.37 9.64
C VAL A 64 1.63 4.02 10.82
N PHE A 65 1.48 3.29 11.93
CA PHE A 65 0.88 3.82 13.16
C PHE A 65 1.74 4.91 13.81
N PHE A 66 3.06 4.78 13.74
CA PHE A 66 4.02 5.75 14.28
C PHE A 66 4.02 7.06 13.47
N SER A 67 3.89 6.97 12.14
CA SER A 67 3.90 8.11 11.22
C SER A 67 2.55 8.83 11.14
N GLN A 68 1.46 8.07 10.90
CA GLN A 68 0.13 8.59 10.51
C GLN A 68 0.24 9.72 9.50
N GLU A 69 0.90 9.41 8.37
CA GLU A 69 1.23 10.38 7.35
C GLU A 69 0.10 10.64 6.36
N ARG A 70 -0.03 11.90 5.97
CA ARG A 70 -0.80 12.37 4.82
C ARG A 70 0.17 13.10 3.89
N ILE A 71 0.19 12.70 2.63
CA ILE A 71 1.08 13.30 1.65
C ILE A 71 0.32 14.36 0.84
N ILE A 72 0.92 15.53 0.68
CA ILE A 72 0.39 16.64 -0.13
C ILE A 72 1.41 16.99 -1.21
N PRO A 73 1.04 16.90 -2.50
CA PRO A 73 1.89 17.39 -3.59
C PRO A 73 1.94 18.91 -3.60
N ASN A 74 3.11 19.46 -3.85
CA ASN A 74 3.31 20.84 -4.26
C ASN A 74 3.85 20.84 -5.70
N THR A 75 3.94 22.03 -6.31
CA THR A 75 4.37 22.20 -7.71
C THR A 75 5.78 21.64 -7.96
N SER A 76 6.72 21.86 -7.03
CA SER A 76 8.13 21.44 -7.18
C SER A 76 8.64 20.59 -6.02
N SER A 77 7.82 20.39 -4.98
CA SER A 77 8.17 19.67 -3.74
C SER A 77 7.03 18.76 -3.32
N THR A 78 7.24 17.96 -2.28
CA THR A 78 6.20 17.10 -1.72
C THR A 78 6.22 17.22 -0.20
N ALA A 79 5.12 17.68 0.40
CA ALA A 79 4.97 17.75 1.84
C ALA A 79 4.39 16.46 2.42
N ILE A 80 4.87 16.11 3.61
CA ILE A 80 4.44 14.94 4.36
C ILE A 80 3.99 15.41 5.74
N LEU A 81 2.67 15.42 5.91
CA LEU A 81 2.01 15.83 7.13
C LEU A 81 1.88 14.64 8.07
N HIS A 82 2.51 14.72 9.23
CA HIS A 82 2.52 13.64 10.21
C HIS A 82 1.57 13.97 11.35
N ASP A 83 0.72 13.03 11.76
CA ASP A 83 -0.16 13.15 12.94
C ASP A 83 0.15 12.09 14.02
N GLY A 84 1.15 11.24 13.78
CA GLY A 84 1.45 10.10 14.64
C GLY A 84 2.37 10.43 15.83
N PRO A 85 2.65 9.41 16.67
CA PRO A 85 3.61 9.51 17.78
C PRO A 85 5.01 10.00 17.39
N CYS A 86 5.41 9.89 16.12
CA CYS A 86 6.71 10.36 15.65
C CYS A 86 6.99 11.83 15.98
N ARG A 87 5.93 12.65 16.09
CA ARG A 87 6.04 14.09 16.33
C ARG A 87 6.70 14.46 17.64
N ILE A 88 6.58 13.58 18.64
CA ILE A 88 7.24 13.74 19.95
C ILE A 88 8.76 13.83 19.80
N PHE A 89 9.30 13.20 18.76
CA PHE A 89 10.73 13.10 18.50
C PHE A 89 11.25 14.13 17.48
N GLY A 90 10.35 14.92 16.89
CA GLY A 90 10.68 15.96 15.93
C GLY A 90 10.62 15.55 14.45
N PRO A 91 10.80 16.52 13.53
CA PRO A 91 10.54 16.35 12.09
C PRO A 91 11.50 15.36 11.43
N ASN A 92 12.74 15.29 11.88
CA ASN A 92 13.74 14.35 11.36
C ASN A 92 13.30 12.90 11.54
N ILE A 93 12.76 12.55 12.71
CA ILE A 93 12.33 11.18 13.02
C ILE A 93 11.02 10.85 12.31
N CYS A 94 10.10 11.81 12.19
CA CYS A 94 8.91 11.65 11.35
C CYS A 94 9.26 11.40 9.89
N PHE A 95 10.12 12.23 9.30
CA PHE A 95 10.53 12.05 7.90
C PHE A 95 11.32 10.75 7.68
N ALA A 96 12.18 10.35 8.62
CA ALA A 96 12.79 9.01 8.62
C ALA A 96 11.74 7.90 8.64
N SER A 97 10.71 8.03 9.49
CA SER A 97 9.61 7.08 9.59
C SER A 97 8.87 6.89 8.26
N HIS A 98 8.66 7.95 7.49
CA HIS A 98 8.07 7.84 6.16
C HIS A 98 8.86 6.89 5.24
N HIS A 99 10.19 6.98 5.24
CA HIS A 99 11.01 6.06 4.46
C HIS A 99 10.91 4.61 4.96
N PHE A 100 10.79 4.39 6.27
CA PHE A 100 10.51 3.07 6.82
C PHE A 100 9.13 2.54 6.43
N VAL A 101 8.10 3.40 6.39
CA VAL A 101 6.76 3.02 5.90
C VAL A 101 6.87 2.49 4.47
N LEU A 102 7.46 3.28 3.56
CA LEU A 102 7.59 2.89 2.17
C LEU A 102 8.44 1.62 1.98
N ALA A 103 9.57 1.51 2.71
CA ALA A 103 10.45 0.37 2.63
C ALA A 103 9.80 -0.91 3.16
N PHE A 104 9.09 -0.85 4.29
CA PHE A 104 8.39 -2.02 4.83
C PHE A 104 7.14 -2.38 4.03
N ALA A 105 6.48 -1.41 3.37
CA ALA A 105 5.43 -1.70 2.40
C ALA A 105 5.96 -2.54 1.24
N LEU A 106 7.07 -2.10 0.63
CA LEU A 106 7.77 -2.85 -0.41
C LEU A 106 8.22 -4.23 0.10
N GLY A 107 8.83 -4.27 1.28
CA GLY A 107 9.31 -5.50 1.91
C GLY A 107 8.18 -6.51 2.17
N SER A 108 7.01 -6.04 2.61
CA SER A 108 5.82 -6.86 2.80
C SER A 108 5.35 -7.47 1.48
N GLY A 109 5.24 -6.67 0.41
CA GLY A 109 4.89 -7.15 -0.92
C GLY A 109 5.88 -8.20 -1.45
N LEU A 110 7.18 -7.93 -1.28
CA LEU A 110 8.24 -8.85 -1.69
C LEU A 110 8.28 -10.14 -0.84
N ALA A 111 7.96 -10.07 0.45
CA ALA A 111 7.85 -11.25 1.32
C ALA A 111 6.68 -12.16 0.88
N VAL A 112 5.51 -11.60 0.58
CA VAL A 112 4.38 -12.35 0.00
C VAL A 112 4.77 -12.95 -1.35
N ALA A 113 5.40 -12.16 -2.23
CA ALA A 113 5.82 -12.63 -3.54
C ALA A 113 6.81 -13.79 -3.46
N SER A 114 7.81 -13.68 -2.59
CA SER A 114 8.82 -14.73 -2.38
C SER A 114 8.17 -16.02 -1.86
N THR A 115 7.15 -15.93 -1.00
CA THR A 115 6.37 -17.08 -0.52
C THR A 115 5.65 -17.80 -1.67
N VAL A 116 4.99 -17.06 -2.56
CA VAL A 116 4.31 -17.61 -3.75
C VAL A 116 5.32 -18.25 -4.71
N ILE A 117 6.44 -17.58 -4.97
CA ILE A 117 7.52 -18.08 -5.85
C ILE A 117 8.11 -19.36 -5.28
N PHE A 118 8.44 -19.37 -3.98
CA PHE A 118 8.98 -20.53 -3.29
C PHE A 118 8.04 -21.73 -3.45
N ARG A 119 6.75 -21.52 -3.15
CA ARG A 119 5.75 -22.57 -3.29
C ARG A 119 5.62 -23.10 -4.71
N HIS A 120 5.57 -22.20 -5.69
CA HIS A 120 5.50 -22.57 -7.10
C HIS A 120 6.71 -23.45 -7.48
N ARG A 121 7.91 -23.05 -7.04
CA ARG A 121 9.15 -23.78 -7.30
C ARG A 121 9.20 -25.12 -6.59
N THR A 122 8.77 -25.22 -5.34
CA THR A 122 8.76 -26.48 -4.59
C THR A 122 7.85 -27.52 -5.23
N LEU A 123 6.69 -27.10 -5.76
CA LEU A 123 5.79 -28.00 -6.49
C LEU A 123 6.34 -28.43 -7.87
N ARG A 124 7.28 -27.67 -8.46
CA ARG A 124 7.87 -27.97 -9.76
C ARG A 124 9.18 -28.76 -9.68
N MET A 125 10.03 -28.44 -8.70
CA MET A 125 11.43 -28.89 -8.63
C MET A 125 11.76 -29.63 -7.32
N GLY A 126 10.80 -29.77 -6.41
CA GLY A 126 11.02 -30.41 -5.11
C GLY A 126 11.55 -29.46 -4.03
N ASN A 127 11.96 -30.04 -2.89
CA ASN A 127 12.35 -29.28 -1.71
C ASN A 127 13.74 -28.67 -1.82
N PHE A 128 13.91 -27.51 -1.18
CA PHE A 128 15.21 -26.83 -1.08
C PHE A 128 15.84 -27.05 0.30
N ASN A 129 17.17 -26.98 0.35
CA ASN A 129 17.91 -26.96 1.61
C ASN A 129 17.65 -25.64 2.38
N GLY A 130 17.60 -25.69 3.71
CA GLY A 130 17.34 -24.55 4.58
C GLY A 130 18.33 -23.39 4.37
N LYS A 131 19.62 -23.67 4.14
CA LYS A 131 20.62 -22.62 3.82
C LYS A 131 20.25 -21.82 2.56
N ARG A 132 19.72 -22.50 1.54
CA ARG A 132 19.29 -21.87 0.29
C ARG A 132 18.01 -21.06 0.48
N VAL A 133 17.12 -21.52 1.37
CA VAL A 133 15.90 -20.77 1.74
C VAL A 133 16.27 -19.44 2.39
N VAL A 134 17.16 -19.44 3.38
CA VAL A 134 17.63 -18.22 4.04
C VAL A 134 18.27 -17.26 3.04
N PHE A 135 19.15 -17.76 2.16
CA PHE A 135 19.79 -16.93 1.12
C PHE A 135 18.78 -16.27 0.17
N ILE A 136 17.73 -16.99 -0.24
CA ILE A 136 16.65 -16.45 -1.08
C ILE A 136 15.89 -15.36 -0.34
N ILE A 137 15.53 -15.58 0.93
CA ILE A 137 14.83 -14.60 1.76
C ILE A 137 15.67 -13.33 1.89
N SER A 138 16.96 -13.45 2.25
CA SER A 138 17.85 -12.30 2.43
C SER A 138 18.04 -11.50 1.14
N SER A 139 18.22 -12.18 0.00
CA SER A 139 18.45 -11.52 -1.30
C SER A 139 17.27 -10.65 -1.74
N VAL A 140 16.05 -10.99 -1.33
CA VAL A 140 14.84 -10.25 -1.68
C VAL A 140 14.76 -8.88 -0.97
N TYR A 141 15.47 -8.70 0.14
CA TYR A 141 15.46 -7.45 0.90
C TYR A 141 16.53 -6.43 0.50
N VAL A 142 17.41 -6.77 -0.45
CA VAL A 142 18.38 -5.81 -1.02
C VAL A 142 17.73 -4.49 -1.47
N PRO A 143 16.65 -4.48 -2.30
CA PRO A 143 15.98 -3.24 -2.68
C PRO A 143 15.36 -2.48 -1.50
N VAL A 144 14.91 -3.19 -0.46
CA VAL A 144 14.33 -2.58 0.75
C VAL A 144 15.41 -1.82 1.53
N VAL A 145 16.59 -2.41 1.69
CA VAL A 145 17.72 -1.76 2.36
C VAL A 145 18.20 -0.52 1.60
N ILE A 146 18.28 -0.60 0.26
CA ILE A 146 18.62 0.56 -0.58
C ILE A 146 17.61 1.69 -0.37
N MET A 147 16.31 1.36 -0.37
CA MET A 147 15.24 2.33 -0.16
C MET A 147 15.29 3.02 1.21
N ILE A 148 15.77 2.32 2.25
CA ILE A 148 15.98 2.90 3.58
C ILE A 148 17.20 3.82 3.59
N ILE A 149 18.32 3.42 2.99
CA ILE A 149 19.58 4.16 3.10
C ILE A 149 19.60 5.40 2.21
N LEU A 150 19.08 5.27 0.99
CA LEU A 150 19.20 6.29 -0.06
C LEU A 150 18.75 7.70 0.39
N PRO A 151 17.63 7.87 1.12
CA PRO A 151 17.19 9.20 1.58
C PRO A 151 18.10 9.88 2.60
N PHE A 152 18.93 9.13 3.32
CA PHE A 152 19.87 9.67 4.31
C PHE A 152 21.20 10.11 3.69
N THR A 153 21.35 9.98 2.37
CA THR A 153 22.56 10.40 1.64
C THR A 153 22.59 11.89 1.30
N VAL A 154 21.48 12.60 1.53
CA VAL A 154 21.32 14.02 1.21
C VAL A 154 20.80 14.79 2.42
N PRO A 155 21.19 16.07 2.58
CA PRO A 155 20.63 16.91 3.63
C PRO A 155 19.14 17.15 3.39
N TRP A 156 18.38 17.20 4.49
CA TRP A 156 16.93 17.43 4.44
C TRP A 156 16.63 18.92 4.61
N ASP A 157 16.00 19.52 3.60
CA ASP A 157 15.60 20.93 3.60
C ASP A 157 14.08 21.06 3.81
N PHE A 158 13.68 21.02 5.07
CA PHE A 158 12.27 21.14 5.46
C PHE A 158 11.73 22.57 5.32
N GLU A 159 12.59 23.58 5.33
CA GLU A 159 12.15 24.97 5.20
C GLU A 159 11.62 25.24 3.80
N THR A 160 12.36 24.78 2.78
CA THR A 160 11.90 24.89 1.38
C THR A 160 10.57 24.17 1.17
N VAL A 161 10.41 22.97 1.74
CA VAL A 161 9.14 22.22 1.67
C VAL A 161 8.01 23.01 2.32
N ARG A 162 8.24 23.55 3.51
CA ARG A 162 7.24 24.29 4.26
C ARG A 162 6.79 25.56 3.53
N LEU A 163 7.74 26.36 3.04
CA LEU A 163 7.44 27.57 2.28
C LEU A 163 6.67 27.27 0.98
N ALA A 164 7.05 26.22 0.25
CA ALA A 164 6.31 25.78 -0.92
C ALA A 164 4.88 25.32 -0.59
N THR A 165 4.71 24.60 0.52
CA THR A 165 3.40 24.11 0.96
C THR A 165 2.46 25.24 1.33
N TYR A 166 2.93 26.25 2.09
CA TYR A 166 2.12 27.42 2.43
C TYR A 166 1.73 28.25 1.21
N LYS A 167 2.62 28.31 0.21
CA LYS A 167 2.37 29.04 -1.04
C LYS A 167 1.32 28.34 -1.91
N ASP A 168 1.42 27.02 -2.05
CA ASP A 168 0.58 26.23 -2.94
C ASP A 168 -0.79 25.91 -2.30
N HIS A 169 -0.86 25.87 -0.96
CA HIS A 169 -2.08 25.53 -0.21
C HIS A 169 -2.45 26.60 0.84
N PRO A 170 -2.70 27.87 0.45
CA PRO A 170 -2.87 28.98 1.40
C PRO A 170 -4.16 28.90 2.23
N THR A 171 -5.11 28.05 1.84
CA THR A 171 -6.41 27.88 2.52
C THR A 171 -6.39 26.79 3.58
N TYR A 172 -5.34 25.99 3.68
CA TYR A 172 -5.26 24.86 4.61
C TYR A 172 -4.72 25.30 5.97
N ASN A 173 -5.27 24.69 7.03
CA ASN A 173 -4.78 24.90 8.40
C ASN A 173 -3.72 23.84 8.76
N PHE A 174 -2.45 24.22 8.66
CA PHE A 174 -1.31 23.35 8.97
C PHE A 174 -0.83 23.39 10.42
N THR A 175 -1.46 24.17 11.31
CA THR A 175 -1.00 24.34 12.70
C THR A 175 -0.86 23.01 13.43
N ILE A 176 -1.74 22.05 13.13
CA ILE A 176 -1.68 20.72 13.74
C ILE A 176 -0.58 19.82 13.17
N TYR A 177 0.15 20.21 12.12
CA TYR A 177 1.17 19.40 11.44
C TYR A 177 2.59 19.97 11.55
N GLU A 178 2.76 21.16 12.13
CA GLU A 178 4.08 21.76 12.31
C GLU A 178 4.96 20.95 13.28
N PRO A 179 6.29 20.88 13.03
CA PRO A 179 6.98 21.30 11.80
C PRO A 179 6.77 20.33 10.62
N ILE A 180 6.46 20.88 9.43
CA ILE A 180 6.22 20.09 8.21
C ILE A 180 7.55 19.60 7.61
N GLY A 181 7.64 18.31 7.31
CA GLY A 181 8.76 17.70 6.58
C GLY A 181 8.37 17.27 5.16
N GLY A 182 9.33 16.80 4.38
CA GLY A 182 9.06 16.27 3.05
C GLY A 182 10.26 16.34 2.10
N PHE A 183 9.99 16.18 0.81
CA PHE A 183 10.99 16.26 -0.25
C PHE A 183 11.02 17.68 -0.82
N ALA A 184 12.17 18.35 -0.70
CA ALA A 184 12.35 19.73 -1.18
C ALA A 184 12.30 19.87 -2.71
N SER A 185 12.62 18.80 -3.44
CA SER A 185 12.54 18.76 -4.90
C SER A 185 12.09 17.38 -5.40
N ASN A 186 11.07 17.39 -6.26
CA ASN A 186 10.54 16.20 -6.92
C ASN A 186 11.45 15.68 -8.06
N ASP A 187 12.48 16.44 -8.45
CA ASP A 187 13.43 16.08 -9.51
C ASP A 187 14.66 15.31 -8.99
N THR A 188 14.75 15.14 -7.67
CA THR A 188 15.88 14.45 -7.04
C THR A 188 15.88 12.96 -7.36
N PHE A 189 17.07 12.39 -7.60
CA PHE A 189 17.23 10.96 -7.86
C PHE A 189 16.59 10.10 -6.76
N GLN A 190 16.72 10.51 -5.50
CA GLN A 190 16.17 9.81 -4.34
C GLN A 190 14.65 9.75 -4.38
N PHE A 191 14.00 10.87 -4.71
CA PHE A 191 12.54 10.94 -4.85
C PHE A 191 12.06 10.08 -6.02
N ILE A 192 12.67 10.24 -7.20
CA ILE A 192 12.30 9.50 -8.41
C ILE A 192 12.51 8.00 -8.20
N PHE A 193 13.63 7.60 -7.62
CA PHE A 193 13.95 6.20 -7.36
C PHE A 193 12.94 5.56 -6.39
N ASN A 194 12.68 6.20 -5.24
CA ASN A 194 11.73 5.68 -4.26
C ASN A 194 10.31 5.62 -4.82
N THR A 195 9.87 6.69 -5.49
CA THR A 195 8.54 6.75 -6.11
C THR A 195 8.40 5.69 -7.20
N GLY A 196 9.40 5.55 -8.07
CA GLY A 196 9.43 4.55 -9.13
C GLY A 196 9.37 3.13 -8.56
N LEU A 197 10.10 2.85 -7.47
CA LEU A 197 10.11 1.53 -6.84
C LEU A 197 8.76 1.19 -6.20
N VAL A 198 8.13 2.14 -5.49
CA VAL A 198 6.78 1.97 -4.92
C VAL A 198 5.75 1.74 -6.01
N ALA A 199 5.76 2.58 -7.06
CA ALA A 199 4.86 2.45 -8.19
C ALA A 199 5.02 1.08 -8.87
N MET A 200 6.24 0.71 -9.25
CA MET A 200 6.54 -0.60 -9.83
C MET A 200 6.04 -1.74 -8.95
N SER A 201 6.32 -1.69 -7.64
CA SER A 201 5.91 -2.75 -6.72
C SER A 201 4.38 -2.89 -6.63
N SER A 202 3.64 -1.77 -6.69
CA SER A 202 2.18 -1.74 -6.58
C SER A 202 1.49 -2.45 -7.75
N TYR A 203 2.08 -2.43 -8.95
CA TYR A 203 1.51 -3.09 -10.14
C TYR A 203 2.15 -4.44 -10.44
N VAL A 204 3.48 -4.53 -10.40
CA VAL A 204 4.23 -5.71 -10.85
C VAL A 204 4.04 -6.88 -9.88
N ILE A 205 4.10 -6.63 -8.57
CA ILE A 205 4.01 -7.71 -7.58
C ILE A 205 2.66 -8.42 -7.69
N PRO A 206 1.49 -7.74 -7.66
CA PRO A 206 0.19 -8.41 -7.77
C PRO A 206 0.01 -9.21 -9.06
N VAL A 207 0.48 -8.69 -10.19
CA VAL A 207 0.34 -9.34 -11.50
C VAL A 207 1.17 -10.63 -11.55
N VAL A 208 2.46 -10.56 -11.21
CA VAL A 208 3.38 -11.71 -11.29
C VAL A 208 2.93 -12.83 -10.37
N THR A 209 2.65 -12.51 -9.12
CA THR A 209 2.21 -13.47 -8.11
C THR A 209 0.82 -14.03 -8.43
N GLY A 210 -0.09 -13.24 -9.02
CA GLY A 210 -1.38 -13.71 -9.52
C GLY A 210 -1.24 -14.77 -10.61
N ILE A 211 -0.35 -14.54 -11.59
CA ILE A 211 -0.04 -15.51 -12.65
C ILE A 211 0.55 -16.79 -12.04
N LEU A 212 1.51 -16.67 -11.11
CA LEU A 212 2.14 -17.82 -10.46
C LEU A 212 1.16 -18.63 -9.61
N THR A 213 0.23 -17.95 -8.94
CA THR A 213 -0.83 -18.58 -8.15
C THR A 213 -1.73 -19.42 -9.04
N LYS A 214 -2.21 -18.86 -10.17
CA LYS A 214 -3.01 -19.59 -11.16
C LYS A 214 -2.28 -20.84 -11.69
N ARG A 215 -1.00 -20.68 -12.04
CA ARG A 215 -0.15 -21.81 -12.49
C ARG A 215 0.00 -22.88 -11.40
N THR A 216 0.19 -22.45 -10.15
CA THR A 216 0.33 -23.35 -9.00
C THR A 216 -0.94 -24.15 -8.74
N LEU A 217 -2.12 -23.52 -8.78
CA LEU A 217 -3.41 -24.21 -8.68
C LEU A 217 -3.60 -25.23 -9.81
N LYS A 218 -3.23 -24.87 -11.05
CA LYS A 218 -3.30 -25.79 -12.20
C LYS A 218 -2.41 -27.01 -12.02
N MET A 219 -1.19 -26.84 -11.48
CA MET A 219 -0.28 -27.96 -11.19
C MET A 219 -0.84 -28.87 -10.09
N ILE A 220 -1.36 -28.30 -9.01
CA ILE A 220 -1.99 -29.07 -7.93
C ILE A 220 -3.16 -29.90 -8.49
N ASN A 221 -3.99 -29.29 -9.34
CA ASN A 221 -5.13 -29.95 -9.97
C ASN A 221 -4.74 -31.08 -10.93
N LYS A 222 -3.64 -30.96 -11.66
CA LYS A 222 -3.18 -31.99 -12.59
C LYS A 222 -2.43 -33.14 -11.93
N ASN A 223 -1.95 -32.96 -10.69
CA ASN A 223 -1.24 -34.02 -9.99
C ASN A 223 -2.21 -35.14 -9.57
N SER A 224 -2.07 -36.30 -10.19
CA SER A 224 -2.83 -37.53 -9.92
C SER A 224 -2.20 -38.42 -8.84
N VAL A 225 -0.92 -38.19 -8.53
CA VAL A 225 -0.15 -39.01 -7.57
C VAL A 225 -0.49 -38.63 -6.12
N VAL A 226 -0.91 -37.39 -5.88
CA VAL A 226 -1.22 -36.88 -4.54
C VAL A 226 -2.67 -37.17 -4.17
N SER A 227 -2.90 -37.68 -2.95
CA SER A 227 -4.25 -37.96 -2.44
C SER A 227 -5.17 -36.73 -2.46
N SER A 228 -6.48 -36.98 -2.57
CA SER A 228 -7.51 -35.92 -2.61
C SER A 228 -7.44 -34.99 -1.39
N LYS A 229 -7.21 -35.54 -0.20
CA LYS A 229 -7.09 -34.77 1.06
C LYS A 229 -5.88 -33.84 1.05
N THR A 230 -4.70 -34.31 0.66
CA THR A 230 -3.48 -33.49 0.57
C THR A 230 -3.61 -32.43 -0.53
N LYS A 231 -4.27 -32.78 -1.63
CA LYS A 231 -4.59 -31.85 -2.72
C LYS A 231 -5.49 -30.71 -2.23
N GLN A 232 -6.52 -31.03 -1.45
CA GLN A 232 -7.41 -30.02 -0.86
C GLN A 232 -6.66 -29.10 0.10
N GLN A 233 -5.85 -29.65 1.01
CA GLN A 233 -5.02 -28.84 1.91
C GLN A 233 -4.08 -27.89 1.15
N SER A 234 -3.44 -28.39 0.09
CA SER A 234 -2.60 -27.56 -0.77
C SER A 234 -3.42 -26.48 -1.47
N LYS A 235 -4.60 -26.77 -2.02
CA LYS A 235 -5.47 -25.74 -2.61
C LYS A 235 -5.82 -24.65 -1.61
N THR A 236 -6.30 -25.01 -0.42
CA THR A 236 -6.68 -24.05 0.63
C THR A 236 -5.53 -23.11 0.95
N LEU A 237 -4.32 -23.64 1.14
CA LEU A 237 -3.15 -22.80 1.39
C LEU A 237 -2.83 -21.90 0.18
N THR A 238 -3.02 -22.37 -1.06
CA THR A 238 -2.72 -21.54 -2.26
C THR A 238 -3.75 -20.44 -2.41
N TYR A 239 -5.02 -20.72 -2.11
CA TYR A 239 -6.07 -19.70 -2.05
C TYR A 239 -5.79 -18.66 -0.96
N GLY A 240 -5.29 -19.08 0.20
CA GLY A 240 -4.82 -18.15 1.24
C GLY A 240 -3.72 -17.20 0.72
N LEU A 241 -2.71 -17.73 0.02
CA LEU A 241 -1.68 -16.91 -0.62
C LEU A 241 -2.22 -16.02 -1.75
N ALA A 242 -3.21 -16.52 -2.51
CA ALA A 242 -3.89 -15.75 -3.55
C ALA A 242 -4.60 -14.53 -2.94
N LEU A 243 -5.30 -14.74 -1.82
CA LEU A 243 -6.01 -13.69 -1.11
C LEU A 243 -5.03 -12.66 -0.53
N GLN A 244 -3.92 -13.11 0.06
CA GLN A 244 -2.84 -12.23 0.55
C GLN A 244 -2.24 -11.36 -0.55
N ASN A 245 -2.38 -11.75 -1.82
CA ASN A 245 -1.87 -10.99 -2.95
C ASN A 245 -2.93 -10.10 -3.62
N ILE A 246 -4.16 -10.61 -3.74
CA ILE A 246 -5.27 -9.88 -4.36
C ILE A 246 -5.70 -8.71 -3.46
N LEU A 247 -5.70 -8.90 -2.15
CA LEU A 247 -6.15 -7.86 -1.21
C LEU A 247 -5.28 -6.58 -1.30
N PRO A 248 -3.93 -6.66 -1.29
CA PRO A 248 -3.08 -5.49 -1.58
C PRO A 248 -3.33 -4.88 -2.96
N ALA A 249 -3.67 -5.67 -3.98
CA ALA A 249 -3.95 -5.12 -5.31
C ALA A 249 -5.16 -4.17 -5.27
N PHE A 250 -6.22 -4.54 -4.55
CA PHE A 250 -7.40 -3.69 -4.41
C PHE A 250 -7.19 -2.49 -3.50
N SER A 251 -6.33 -2.60 -2.47
CA SER A 251 -6.12 -1.53 -1.51
C SER A 251 -4.96 -0.58 -1.82
N TYR A 252 -3.91 -1.04 -2.52
CA TYR A 252 -2.72 -0.22 -2.85
C TYR A 252 -2.75 0.36 -4.26
N VAL A 253 -3.32 -0.34 -5.24
CA VAL A 253 -3.33 0.16 -6.63
C VAL A 253 -4.11 1.48 -6.75
N PRO A 254 -5.30 1.67 -6.12
CA PRO A 254 -6.00 2.94 -6.24
C PRO A 254 -5.22 4.12 -5.62
N PRO A 255 -4.69 4.04 -4.38
CA PRO A 255 -3.85 5.11 -3.83
C PRO A 255 -2.59 5.38 -4.66
N ALA A 256 -1.91 4.35 -5.15
CA ALA A 256 -0.73 4.52 -6.01
C ALA A 256 -1.10 5.21 -7.34
N THR A 257 -2.24 4.86 -7.92
CA THR A 257 -2.74 5.50 -9.15
C THR A 257 -3.11 6.96 -8.91
N ALA A 258 -3.82 7.24 -7.80
CA ALA A 258 -4.17 8.61 -7.41
C ALA A 258 -2.91 9.45 -7.18
N TRP A 259 -1.90 8.88 -6.51
CA TRP A 259 -0.60 9.53 -6.30
C TRP A 259 0.11 9.87 -7.62
N ILE A 260 0.19 8.92 -8.55
CA ILE A 260 0.81 9.14 -9.87
C ILE A 260 0.06 10.24 -10.64
N ILE A 261 -1.27 10.19 -10.67
CA ILE A 261 -2.07 11.25 -11.31
C ILE A 261 -1.80 12.59 -10.64
N SER A 262 -1.67 12.60 -9.33
CA SER A 262 -1.45 13.82 -8.56
C SER A 262 -0.09 14.46 -8.84
N GLN A 263 0.95 13.63 -8.95
CA GLN A 263 2.32 14.05 -9.23
C GLN A 263 2.52 14.51 -10.68
N PHE A 264 1.99 13.76 -11.65
CA PHE A 264 2.20 14.09 -13.08
C PHE A 264 1.15 15.03 -13.66
N GLY A 265 -0.04 15.10 -13.05
CA GLY A 265 -1.13 15.97 -13.49
C GLY A 265 -1.16 17.32 -12.78
N GLU A 266 -0.25 17.58 -11.83
CA GLU A 266 -0.29 18.75 -10.94
C GLU A 266 -1.70 18.96 -10.35
N VAL A 267 -2.36 17.87 -9.95
CA VAL A 267 -3.72 17.89 -9.40
C VAL A 267 -3.74 17.27 -8.02
N GLU A 268 -4.37 17.92 -7.04
CA GLU A 268 -4.68 17.27 -5.77
C GLU A 268 -5.96 16.43 -5.93
N VAL A 269 -5.90 15.16 -5.50
CA VAL A 269 -7.06 14.26 -5.49
C VAL A 269 -7.69 14.27 -4.11
N LEU A 270 -8.85 14.92 -3.97
CA LEU A 270 -9.57 15.06 -2.72
C LEU A 270 -10.83 14.17 -2.69
N TRP A 271 -11.12 13.58 -1.55
CA TRP A 271 -12.39 12.89 -1.29
C TRP A 271 -13.40 13.89 -0.76
N ASN A 272 -14.49 14.15 -1.51
CA ASN A 272 -15.53 15.07 -1.09
C ASN A 272 -16.90 14.36 -1.08
N GLY A 273 -17.26 13.78 0.08
CA GLY A 273 -18.58 13.20 0.40
C GLY A 273 -18.96 11.97 -0.43
N ASP A 274 -19.08 12.15 -1.74
CA ASP A 274 -19.63 11.20 -2.71
C ASP A 274 -18.76 11.04 -3.98
N VAL A 275 -17.76 11.91 -4.21
CA VAL A 275 -16.95 11.93 -5.44
C VAL A 275 -15.48 12.31 -5.17
N PHE A 276 -14.55 11.70 -5.90
CA PHE A 276 -13.15 12.17 -6.00
C PHE A 276 -13.09 13.44 -6.86
N GLN A 277 -12.63 14.56 -6.28
CA GLN A 277 -12.43 15.82 -6.99
C GLN A 277 -10.95 16.04 -7.27
N PHE A 278 -10.64 16.53 -8.47
CA PHE A 278 -9.29 16.89 -8.91
C PHE A 278 -9.15 18.40 -8.86
N TYR A 279 -8.17 18.90 -8.11
CA TYR A 279 -7.88 20.34 -7.98
C TYR A 279 -6.53 20.66 -8.59
N LYS A 280 -6.46 21.52 -9.62
CA LYS A 280 -5.18 21.92 -10.21
C LYS A 280 -4.36 22.73 -9.18
N ILE A 281 -3.11 22.35 -8.97
CA ILE A 281 -2.16 22.96 -8.03
C ILE A 281 -1.59 24.28 -8.60
N SER A 282 -1.65 24.46 -9.93
CA SER A 282 -1.16 25.64 -10.65
C SER A 282 -2.04 26.89 -10.49
N ASN A 283 -1.46 27.95 -9.90
CA ASN A 283 -1.91 29.33 -10.03
C ASN A 283 -1.38 29.95 -11.34
N GLU A 284 -2.14 29.88 -12.43
CA GLU A 284 -2.00 30.85 -13.53
C GLU A 284 -2.63 32.20 -13.12
N LYS A 285 -1.79 33.01 -12.47
CA LYS A 285 -1.68 34.49 -12.42
C LYS A 285 -2.88 35.40 -12.78
N TYR A 286 -3.13 36.36 -11.88
CA TYR A 286 -3.48 37.78 -12.11
C TYR A 286 -4.62 38.08 -13.12
N PHE A 287 -5.86 38.22 -12.64
CA PHE A 287 -6.70 39.43 -12.83
C PHE A 287 -8.01 39.23 -12.04
N ARG A 288 -8.35 40.19 -11.20
CA ARG A 288 -9.66 40.28 -10.54
C ARG A 288 -10.74 40.44 -11.62
N THR A 289 -11.50 39.39 -11.91
CA THR A 289 -12.83 39.47 -12.56
C THR A 289 -13.79 38.42 -11.96
N PRO A 290 -15.11 38.66 -11.98
CA PRO A 290 -16.07 38.07 -11.03
C PRO A 290 -16.37 36.58 -11.30
N PRO A 291 -17.02 35.88 -10.34
CA PRO A 291 -17.14 34.44 -10.34
C PRO A 291 -18.35 33.99 -11.16
N ASP A 292 -18.19 33.85 -12.46
CA ASP A 292 -19.12 33.10 -13.31
C ASP A 292 -18.32 32.46 -14.42
N HIS A 293 -17.95 31.18 -14.30
CA HIS A 293 -17.81 30.20 -15.39
C HIS A 293 -17.09 28.94 -14.88
N ILE A 294 -17.90 27.91 -14.59
CA ILE A 294 -17.46 26.53 -14.44
C ILE A 294 -17.06 26.02 -15.83
N HIS A 295 -15.77 25.76 -16.06
CA HIS A 295 -15.35 25.06 -17.27
C HIS A 295 -15.71 23.56 -17.15
N LYS A 296 -16.80 23.16 -17.83
CA LYS A 296 -17.01 21.76 -18.23
C LYS A 296 -15.98 21.42 -19.32
N LEU A 297 -15.15 20.41 -19.09
CA LEU A 297 -14.32 19.82 -20.14
C LEU A 297 -15.20 19.18 -21.24
N PRO A 298 -14.72 19.11 -22.50
CA PRO A 298 -15.47 18.54 -23.60
C PRO A 298 -15.67 17.03 -23.39
N THR A 299 -16.93 16.62 -23.57
CA THR A 299 -17.38 15.23 -23.57
C THR A 299 -16.91 14.48 -24.82
N THR A 300 -15.60 14.24 -24.97
CA THR A 300 -15.09 13.33 -26.01
C THR A 300 -13.76 12.70 -25.56
N PHE A 301 -13.81 11.82 -24.56
CA PHE A 301 -12.80 10.77 -24.39
C PHE A 301 -13.50 9.50 -23.86
N GLY A 302 -13.62 8.51 -24.74
CA GLY A 302 -13.83 7.08 -24.47
C GLY A 302 -14.62 6.67 -23.22
N SER A 303 -15.95 6.75 -23.31
CA SER A 303 -16.88 6.11 -22.38
C SER A 303 -16.76 4.58 -22.46
N SER A 304 -16.25 3.94 -21.40
CA SER A 304 -16.72 2.62 -20.90
C SER A 304 -15.91 2.07 -19.71
N SER A 305 -14.67 2.50 -19.49
CA SER A 305 -13.78 1.91 -18.46
C SER A 305 -13.90 2.55 -17.07
N ASN A 306 -14.19 3.85 -16.99
CA ASN A 306 -14.15 4.62 -15.74
C ASN A 306 -15.46 4.57 -14.94
N PHE A 307 -16.57 4.23 -15.60
CA PHE A 307 -17.88 4.10 -14.93
C PHE A 307 -18.00 2.82 -14.10
N LEU A 308 -17.21 1.78 -14.42
CA LEU A 308 -17.13 0.53 -13.65
C LEU A 308 -16.33 0.69 -12.34
N LEU A 309 -15.33 1.59 -12.31
CA LEU A 309 -14.58 1.88 -11.09
C LEU A 309 -15.42 2.63 -10.04
N CYS A 310 -16.32 3.53 -10.48
CA CYS A 310 -17.19 4.29 -9.57
C CYS A 310 -18.27 3.44 -8.89
N ARG A 311 -18.83 2.43 -9.58
CA ARG A 311 -19.77 1.50 -8.95
C ARG A 311 -19.10 0.58 -7.93
N ALA A 312 -17.86 0.16 -8.18
CA ALA A 312 -17.13 -0.76 -7.29
C ALA A 312 -16.90 -0.17 -5.88
N PHE A 313 -16.72 1.16 -5.75
CA PHE A 313 -16.52 1.81 -4.45
C PHE A 313 -17.80 1.92 -3.62
N SER A 314 -18.97 2.09 -4.25
CA SER A 314 -20.27 2.18 -3.55
C SER A 314 -20.85 0.80 -3.20
N THR A 315 -20.64 -0.23 -4.04
CA THR A 315 -21.14 -1.59 -3.75
C THR A 315 -20.29 -2.38 -2.74
N CYS A 316 -19.05 -1.96 -2.45
CA CYS A 316 -18.17 -2.74 -1.58
C CYS A 316 -18.56 -2.69 -0.08
N ASN A 317 -19.31 -1.67 0.36
CA ASN A 317 -19.90 -1.65 1.70
C ASN A 317 -21.12 -2.58 1.84
N LEU A 318 -21.71 -3.02 0.72
CA LEU A 318 -22.86 -3.94 0.69
C LEU A 318 -22.45 -5.40 0.41
N GLN A 319 -21.34 -5.65 -0.29
CA GLN A 319 -20.95 -7.03 -0.66
C GLN A 319 -20.32 -7.87 0.45
N PHE A 320 -19.91 -7.28 1.58
CA PHE A 320 -19.43 -8.07 2.73
C PHE A 320 -20.54 -8.89 3.39
N HIS A 321 -21.81 -8.49 3.22
CA HIS A 321 -22.96 -9.20 3.79
C HIS A 321 -23.49 -10.33 2.90
N ASP A 322 -23.15 -10.35 1.61
CA ASP A 322 -23.56 -11.39 0.66
C ASP A 322 -22.48 -12.47 0.44
N PHE A 323 -21.19 -12.14 0.58
CA PHE A 323 -20.12 -13.15 0.49
C PHE A 323 -20.17 -14.17 1.64
N GLN A 324 -20.81 -13.82 2.76
CA GLN A 324 -21.03 -14.74 3.88
C GLN A 324 -22.23 -15.68 3.66
N LYS A 325 -23.16 -15.35 2.75
CA LYS A 325 -24.31 -16.21 2.41
C LYS A 325 -23.99 -17.29 1.37
N ASP A 326 -23.07 -17.02 0.44
CA ASP A 326 -22.69 -18.01 -0.59
C ASP A 326 -21.77 -19.13 -0.08
N CYS A 327 -21.14 -18.97 1.09
CA CYS A 327 -20.38 -20.05 1.74
C CYS A 327 -21.25 -20.98 2.62
N ALA A 328 -22.52 -20.65 2.87
CA ALA A 328 -23.42 -21.50 3.64
C ALA A 328 -24.18 -22.55 2.79
N GLY A 329 -24.12 -22.46 1.45
CA GLY A 329 -24.87 -23.31 0.52
C GLY A 329 -24.16 -24.56 -0.01
N TYR A 330 -22.87 -24.77 0.31
CA TYR A 330 -22.08 -25.90 -0.23
C TYR A 330 -21.64 -26.94 0.83
N CYS A 331 -22.36 -27.00 1.95
CA CYS A 331 -22.30 -28.11 2.90
C CYS A 331 -23.67 -28.80 2.99
N ASN A 332 -24.08 -29.42 1.88
CA ASN A 332 -24.96 -30.61 1.85
C ASN A 332 -25.00 -31.09 0.40
N TYR A 333 -24.10 -32.02 0.07
CA TYR A 333 -24.24 -33.18 -0.82
C TYR A 333 -22.87 -33.84 -1.01
#